data_AF-A0A8I1K9R8-F1
#
_entry.id   AF-A0A8I1K9R8-F1
#
_cell.length_a   1.000
_cell.length_b   1.000
_cell.length_c   1.000
_cell.angle_alpha   90.00
_cell.angle_beta   90.00
_cell.angle_gamma   90.00
#
_symmetry.space_group_name_H-M   'P 1'
#
loop_
_entity.id
_entity.type
_entity.pdbx_description
1 polymer ?
#
loop_
_entity_poly.entity_id
_entity_poly.type
_entity_poly.pdbx_seq_one_letter_code
_entity_poly.pdbx_strand_id
1 'polypeptide(L)'
;MNQHPTTPLAFHESGRSHLLFSVTPDIPAADALHSASELLSAVAHALDAAATGITQIDAHHAFVLHHALRAAKATVDSLIPT
;
A
#
# COMPACT_ATOMS: atom_id res chain seq x y z
N MET A 1 -20.68 13.22 -32.03
CA MET A 1 -20.24 11.91 -31.51
C MET A 1 -18.77 12.05 -31.15
N ASN A 2 -18.46 12.42 -29.91
CA ASN A 2 -17.07 12.67 -29.50
C ASN A 2 -16.56 11.43 -28.75
N GLN A 3 -15.70 10.67 -29.44
CA GLN A 3 -15.01 9.52 -28.88
C GLN A 3 -13.94 10.03 -27.91
N HIS A 4 -14.12 9.79 -26.60
CA HIS A 4 -13.06 9.97 -25.62
C HIS A 4 -12.03 8.85 -25.81
N PRO A 5 -10.75 9.15 -26.10
CA PRO A 5 -9.74 8.11 -26.12
C PRO A 5 -9.53 7.61 -24.69
N THR A 6 -9.93 6.37 -24.42
CA THR A 6 -9.61 5.66 -23.19
C THR A 6 -8.15 5.22 -23.29
N THR A 7 -7.24 6.08 -22.87
CA THR A 7 -5.83 5.68 -22.75
C THR A 7 -5.76 4.61 -21.67
N PRO A 8 -5.27 3.39 -21.95
CA PRO A 8 -5.03 2.42 -20.90
C PRO A 8 -3.98 3.02 -19.96
N LEU A 9 -4.34 3.16 -18.67
CA LEU A 9 -3.40 3.49 -17.61
C LEU A 9 -2.41 2.34 -17.49
N ALA A 10 -1.38 2.34 -18.32
CA ALA A 10 -0.25 1.44 -18.18
C ALA A 10 0.55 1.93 -16.98
N PHE A 11 0.49 1.19 -15.87
CA PHE A 11 1.45 1.32 -14.79
C PHE A 11 2.83 1.01 -15.37
N HIS A 12 3.59 2.06 -15.66
CA HIS A 12 4.98 1.94 -16.02
C HIS A 12 5.76 1.64 -14.74
N GLU A 13 6.01 0.36 -14.48
CA GLU A 13 6.98 -0.03 -13.46
C GLU A 13 8.36 0.38 -14.00
N SER A 14 8.80 1.58 -13.64
CA SER A 14 10.15 2.06 -13.91
C SER A 14 11.11 1.19 -13.12
N GLY A 15 11.57 0.13 -13.78
CA GLY A 15 12.55 -0.80 -13.27
C GLY A 15 13.84 -0.06 -12.92
N ARG A 16 14.14 -0.05 -11.62
CA ARG A 16 15.38 -0.56 -11.00
C ARG A 16 15.53 0.05 -9.61
N SER A 17 15.09 -0.68 -8.58
CA SER A 17 15.56 -0.45 -7.21
C SER A 17 15.26 0.92 -6.60
N HIS A 18 14.07 1.47 -6.83
CA HIS A 18 13.63 2.69 -6.16
C HIS A 18 12.55 2.32 -5.16
N LEU A 19 12.92 2.38 -3.88
CA LEU A 19 12.03 2.41 -2.73
C LEU A 19 10.81 3.31 -3.06
N LEU A 20 9.69 2.71 -3.48
CA LEU A 20 8.43 3.45 -3.71
C LEU A 20 7.90 4.08 -2.42
N PHE A 21 8.50 3.70 -1.29
CA PHE A 21 8.29 4.28 0.01
C PHE A 21 9.60 4.91 0.48
N SER A 22 9.71 6.22 0.31
CA SER A 22 10.70 7.02 1.04
C SER A 22 10.17 7.18 2.46
N VAL A 23 10.81 6.58 3.44
CA VAL A 23 10.52 6.86 4.85
C VAL A 23 11.11 8.24 5.14
N THR A 24 10.29 9.16 5.66
CA THR A 24 10.78 10.48 6.05
C THR A 24 11.85 10.30 7.13
N PRO A 25 13.07 10.87 6.94
CA PRO A 25 14.10 10.78 7.95
C PRO A 25 13.65 11.47 9.25
N ASP A 26 14.22 11.04 10.37
CA ASP A 26 14.01 11.61 11.71
C ASP A 26 12.58 11.47 12.28
N ILE A 27 11.76 10.56 11.75
CA ILE A 27 10.51 10.15 12.42
C ILE A 27 10.85 9.30 13.65
N PRO A 28 10.30 9.60 14.84
CA PRO A 28 10.42 8.74 16.01
C PRO A 28 9.95 7.31 15.70
N ALA A 29 10.71 6.30 16.12
CA ALA A 29 10.39 4.90 15.85
C ALA A 29 8.97 4.51 16.29
N ALA A 30 8.48 5.10 17.39
CA ALA A 30 7.10 4.92 17.86
C ALA A 30 6.05 5.40 16.85
N ASP A 31 6.26 6.57 16.23
CA ASP A 31 5.33 7.13 15.24
C ASP A 31 5.36 6.34 13.94
N ALA A 32 6.55 5.87 13.53
CA ALA A 32 6.70 4.99 12.39
C ALA A 32 5.99 3.63 12.60
N LEU A 33 6.17 3.00 13.76
CA LEU A 33 5.46 1.77 14.12
C LEU A 33 3.95 1.99 14.21
N HIS A 34 3.51 3.12 14.76
CA HIS A 34 2.09 3.46 14.80
C HIS A 34 1.50 3.57 13.39
N SER A 35 2.19 4.27 12.47
CA SER A 35 1.76 4.36 11.06
C SER A 35 1.69 2.99 10.38
N ALA A 36 2.69 2.11 10.60
CA ALA A 36 2.67 0.75 10.09
C ALA A 36 1.50 -0.06 10.66
N SER A 37 1.20 0.10 11.95
CA SER A 37 0.08 -0.55 12.62
C SER A 37 -1.27 -0.11 12.04
N GLU A 38 -1.46 1.18 11.78
CA GLU A 38 -2.69 1.71 11.17
C GLU A 38 -2.91 1.13 9.76
N LEU A 39 -1.86 1.05 8.95
CA LEU A 39 -1.92 0.42 7.62
C LEU A 39 -2.30 -1.06 7.70
N LEU A 40 -1.71 -1.81 8.63
CA LEU A 40 -2.04 -3.21 8.84
C LEU A 40 -3.48 -3.40 9.35
N SER A 41 -3.95 -2.51 10.23
CA SER A 41 -5.32 -2.51 10.73
C SER A 41 -6.33 -2.27 9.61
N ALA A 42 -6.07 -1.30 8.73
CA ALA A 42 -6.91 -1.04 7.57
C ALA A 42 -6.99 -2.25 6.61
N VAL A 43 -5.85 -2.90 6.36
CA VAL A 43 -5.79 -4.13 5.54
C VAL A 43 -6.58 -5.25 6.21
N ALA A 44 -6.40 -5.47 7.51
CA ALA A 44 -7.11 -6.51 8.26
C ALA A 44 -8.63 -6.29 8.21
N HIS A 45 -9.08 -5.04 8.39
CA HIS A 45 -10.51 -4.70 8.32
C HIS A 45 -11.10 -4.96 6.92
N ALA A 46 -10.38 -4.60 5.86
CA ALA A 46 -10.81 -4.86 4.49
C ALA A 46 -10.89 -6.37 4.18
N LEU A 47 -9.92 -7.16 4.67
CA LEU A 47 -9.93 -8.61 4.52
C LEU A 47 -11.06 -9.26 5.32
N ASP A 48 -11.37 -8.78 6.52
CA ASP A 48 -12.49 -9.25 7.33
C ASP A 48 -13.85 -8.97 6.66
N ALA A 49 -14.02 -7.76 6.11
CA ALA A 49 -15.18 -7.40 5.30
C ALA A 49 -15.32 -8.31 4.07
N ALA A 50 -14.20 -8.71 3.46
CA ALA A 50 -14.22 -9.66 2.35
C ALA A 50 -14.57 -11.08 2.79
N ALA A 51 -14.01 -11.55 3.91
CA ALA A 51 -14.25 -12.88 4.46
C ALA A 51 -15.70 -13.08 4.91
N THR A 52 -16.33 -12.02 5.42
CA THR A 52 -17.75 -12.00 5.82
C THR A 52 -18.71 -11.78 4.65
N GLY A 53 -18.20 -11.55 3.44
CA GLY A 53 -18.99 -11.32 2.24
C GLY A 53 -19.63 -9.92 2.17
N ILE A 54 -19.23 -9.00 3.05
CA ILE A 54 -19.68 -7.59 3.05
C ILE A 54 -19.15 -6.88 1.80
N THR A 55 -17.91 -7.16 1.41
CA THR A 55 -17.23 -6.55 0.26
C THR A 55 -16.60 -7.61 -0.63
N GLN A 56 -16.52 -7.38 -1.94
CA GLN A 56 -15.67 -8.19 -2.82
C GLN A 56 -14.36 -7.47 -3.09
N ILE A 57 -13.24 -8.19 -3.02
CA ILE A 57 -11.93 -7.66 -3.40
C ILE A 57 -11.80 -7.77 -4.92
N ASP A 58 -11.97 -6.65 -5.61
CA ASP A 58 -11.63 -6.55 -7.03
C ASP A 58 -10.15 -6.20 -7.24
N ALA A 59 -9.75 -6.04 -8.50
CA ALA A 59 -8.36 -5.72 -8.87
C ALA A 59 -7.86 -4.40 -8.26
N HIS A 60 -8.72 -3.40 -8.11
CA HIS A 60 -8.34 -2.11 -7.51
C HIS A 60 -8.12 -2.25 -6.01
N HIS A 61 -9.02 -2.92 -5.30
CA HIS A 61 -8.86 -3.20 -3.87
C HIS A 61 -7.60 -4.03 -3.61
N ALA A 62 -7.35 -5.07 -4.42
CA ALA A 62 -6.15 -5.90 -4.31
C ALA A 62 -4.86 -5.07 -4.50
N PHE A 63 -4.85 -4.16 -5.48
CA PHE A 63 -3.72 -3.25 -5.70
C PHE A 63 -3.47 -2.36 -4.48
N VAL A 64 -4.51 -1.72 -3.93
CA VAL A 64 -4.38 -0.85 -2.74
C VAL A 64 -3.89 -1.63 -1.52
N LEU A 65 -4.48 -2.81 -1.24
CA LEU A 65 -4.07 -3.65 -0.11
C LEU A 65 -2.61 -4.10 -0.24
N HIS A 66 -2.18 -4.50 -1.44
CA HIS A 66 -0.80 -4.87 -1.70
C HIS A 66 0.17 -3.69 -1.45
N HIS A 67 -0.20 -2.48 -1.87
CA HIS A 67 0.62 -1.30 -1.62
C HIS A 67 0.66 -0.89 -0.14
N ALA A 68 -0.46 -1.00 0.58
CA ALA A 68 -0.50 -0.75 2.02
C ALA A 68 0.40 -1.73 2.79
N LEU A 69 0.38 -3.01 2.42
CA LEU A 69 1.27 -4.04 3.00
C LEU A 69 2.74 -3.77 2.71
N ARG A 70 3.08 -3.37 1.47
CA ARG A 70 4.45 -2.98 1.12
C ARG A 70 4.92 -1.74 1.90
N ALA A 71 4.05 -0.76 2.08
CA ALA A 71 4.32 0.43 2.87
C ALA A 71 4.63 0.07 4.32
N ALA A 72 3.74 -0.68 4.97
CA ALA A 72 3.91 -1.12 6.36
C ALA A 72 5.20 -1.92 6.54
N LYS A 73 5.53 -2.84 5.60
CA LYS A 73 6.79 -3.57 5.63
C LYS A 73 8.00 -2.65 5.49
N ALA A 74 7.99 -1.71 4.55
CA ALA A 74 9.09 -0.77 4.36
C ALA A 74 9.32 0.09 5.61
N THR A 75 8.24 0.53 6.27
CA THR A 75 8.31 1.25 7.53
C THR A 75 8.97 0.41 8.62
N VAL A 76 8.54 -0.84 8.81
CA VAL A 76 9.17 -1.74 9.81
C VAL A 76 10.64 -2.02 9.46
N ASP A 77 10.95 -2.33 8.21
CA ASP A 77 12.31 -2.63 7.75
C ASP A 77 13.25 -1.45 7.99
N SER A 78 12.78 -0.20 7.84
CA SER A 78 13.59 1.00 8.10
C SER A 78 14.01 1.20 9.56
N LEU A 79 13.33 0.54 10.50
CA LEU A 79 13.62 0.62 11.93
C LEU A 79 14.58 -0.48 12.41
N ILE A 80 14.86 -1.47 11.57
CA ILE A 80 15.79 -2.56 11.88
C ILE A 80 17.22 -2.04 11.63
N PRO A 81 18.11 -2.03 12.64
CA PRO A 81 19.50 -1.66 12.45
C PRO A 81 20.17 -2.57 11.41
N THR A 82 20.92 -1.97 10.48
CA THR A 82 21.70 -2.68 9.46
C THR A 82 23.08 -3.10 9.96
#